data_AF-A0A7K8LJK3-F1
#
_entry.id   AF-A0A7K8LJK3-F1
#
_cell.length_a   1.000
_cell.length_b   1.000
_cell.length_c   1.000
_cell.angle_alpha   90.00
_cell.angle_beta   90.00
_cell.angle_gamma   90.00
#
_symmetry.space_group_name_H-M   'P 1'
#
loop_
_entity.id
_entity.type
_entity.pdbx_description
1 polymer ?
#
loop_
_entity_poly.entity_id
_entity_poly.type
_entity_poly.pdbx_seq_one_letter_code
_entity_poly.pdbx_strand_id
1 'polypeptide(L)' 'FIFTTVKQDYAEKVLDVLDPKKKLIRHCLSQRDCLCAWGCYWKDLTRLGKDLAKTALDHTIQGFPAQ' A
#
# COMPACT_ATOMS: atom_id res chain seq x y z
N PHE A 1 -5.84 6.14 -3.48
CA PHE A 1 -5.53 4.71 -3.53
C PHE A 1 -4.83 4.34 -2.24
N ILE A 2 -4.84 3.08 -1.83
CA ILE A 2 -4.01 2.58 -0.74
C ILE A 2 -2.87 1.75 -1.32
N PHE A 3 -1.66 1.90 -0.79
CA PHE A 3 -0.52 1.04 -1.14
C PHE A 3 0.09 0.49 0.14
N THR A 4 -0.03 -0.82 0.34
CA THR A 4 0.39 -1.54 1.55
C THR A 4 1.30 -2.73 1.22
N THR A 5 2.17 -3.11 2.15
CA THR A 5 3.08 -4.27 2.02
C THR A 5 2.47 -5.57 2.54
N VAL A 6 1.23 -5.53 3.04
CA VAL A 6 0.49 -6.72 3.49
C VAL A 6 -0.13 -7.47 2.30
N LYS A 7 -0.46 -8.75 2.51
CA LYS A 7 -1.11 -9.59 1.49
C LYS A 7 -2.46 -9.00 1.07
N GLN A 8 -2.82 -9.19 -0.20
CA GLN A 8 -4.06 -8.72 -0.82
C GLN A 8 -5.30 -9.03 0.04
N ASP A 9 -5.47 -10.28 0.45
CA ASP A 9 -6.65 -10.72 1.20
C ASP A 9 -6.81 -9.99 2.55
N TYR A 10 -5.70 -9.59 3.18
CA TYR A 10 -5.74 -8.78 4.41
C TYR A 10 -6.04 -7.32 4.08
N ALA A 11 -5.44 -6.77 3.03
CA ALA A 11 -5.71 -5.42 2.57
C ALA A 11 -7.18 -5.21 2.20
N GLU A 12 -7.81 -6.19 1.55
CA GLU A 12 -9.23 -6.17 1.20
C GLU A 12 -10.12 -6.16 2.46
N LYS A 13 -9.83 -7.01 3.45
CA LYS A 13 -10.56 -7.01 4.74
C LYS A 13 -10.46 -5.66 5.45
N VAL A 14 -9.30 -5.03 5.42
CA VAL A 14 -9.10 -3.69 5.98
C VAL A 14 -9.96 -2.66 5.22
N LEU A 15 -10.02 -2.75 3.89
CA LEU A 15 -10.86 -1.87 3.08
C LEU A 15 -12.36 -2.06 3.33
N ASP A 16 -12.81 -3.29 3.56
CA ASP A 16 -14.20 -3.56 3.90
C ASP A 16 -14.62 -2.90 5.23
N VAL A 17 -13.67 -2.70 6.16
CA VAL A 17 -13.91 -1.97 7.41
C VAL A 17 -13.76 -0.45 7.24
N LEU A 18 -12.71 0.00 6.54
CA LEU A 18 -12.37 1.43 6.41
C LEU A 18 -13.25 2.18 5.41
N ASP A 19 -13.61 1.54 4.30
CA ASP A 19 -14.42 2.12 3.22
C ASP A 19 -15.40 1.08 2.67
N PRO A 20 -16.37 0.60 3.48
CA PRO A 20 -17.34 -0.42 3.08
C PRO A 20 -18.17 -0.04 1.85
N LYS A 21 -18.34 1.27 1.62
CA LYS A 21 -19.09 1.81 0.48
C LYS A 21 -18.20 2.11 -0.74
N LYS A 22 -16.88 1.87 -0.65
CA LYS A 22 -15.88 2.08 -1.70
C LYS A 22 -15.94 3.48 -2.33
N LYS A 23 -16.17 4.51 -1.50
CA LYS A 23 -16.34 5.91 -1.96
C LYS A 23 -15.04 6.71 -1.94
N LEU A 24 -14.12 6.36 -1.06
CA LEU A 24 -12.88 7.09 -0.79
C LEU A 24 -11.69 6.42 -1.49
N ILE A 25 -11.60 5.08 -1.43
CA ILE A 25 -10.45 4.32 -1.91
C ILE A 25 -10.84 3.53 -3.16
N ARG A 26 -10.40 4.03 -4.33
CA ARG A 26 -10.73 3.43 -5.64
C ARG A 26 -9.79 2.31 -6.09
N HIS A 27 -8.55 2.32 -5.58
CA HIS A 27 -7.52 1.36 -5.96
C HIS A 27 -6.75 0.92 -4.72
N CYS A 28 -6.44 -0.38 -4.67
CA CYS A 28 -5.67 -1.04 -3.64
C CYS A 28 -4.47 -1.72 -4.29
N LEU A 29 -3.28 -1.37 -3.82
CA LEU A 29 -2.04 -2.05 -4.15
C LEU A 29 -1.53 -2.73 -2.89
N SER A 30 -1.09 -3.98 -3.02
CA SER A 30 -0.68 -4.83 -1.91
C SER A 30 0.76 -5.32 -2.06
N GLN A 31 1.17 -6.27 -1.21
CA GLN A 31 2.48 -6.92 -1.29
C GLN A 31 2.82 -7.45 -2.69
N ARG A 32 1.82 -7.91 -3.46
CA ARG A 32 2.01 -8.47 -4.80
C ARG A 32 2.48 -7.42 -5.81
N ASP A 33 2.18 -6.15 -5.55
CA ASP A 33 2.55 -5.01 -6.41
C ASP A 33 3.91 -4.41 -6.02
N CYS A 34 4.43 -4.79 -4.84
CA CYS A 34 5.72 -4.35 -4.34
C CYS A 34 6.89 -4.99 -5.12
N LEU A 35 8.00 -4.28 -5.19
CA LEU A 35 9.27 -4.84 -5.63
C LEU A 35 9.85 -5.69 -4.49
N CYS A 36 10.08 -6.98 -4.74
CA CYS A 36 10.76 -7.86 -3.80
C CYS A 36 12.27 -7.85 -4.10
N ALA A 37 13.04 -7.24 -3.20
CA ALA A 37 14.50 -7.18 -3.31
C ALA A 37 15.11 -7.41 -1.92
N TRP A 38 16.09 -8.31 -1.85
CA TRP A 38 16.81 -8.68 -0.62
C TRP A 38 15.89 -9.16 0.52
N GLY A 39 14.81 -9.87 0.18
CA GLY A 39 13.83 -10.35 1.16
C GLY A 39 12.89 -9.26 1.71
N CYS A 40 13.00 -8.03 1.22
CA CYS A 40 12.15 -6.90 1.60
C CYS A 40 11.18 -6.54 0.48
N TYR A 41 10.01 -6.02 0.87
CA TYR A 41 8.99 -5.52 -0.05
C TYR A 41 9.02 -4.00 -0.10
N TRP A 42 9.37 -3.47 -1.25
CA TRP A 42 9.50 -2.05 -1.51
C TRP A 42 8.30 -1.53 -2.29
N LYS A 43 7.70 -0.44 -1.79
CA LYS A 43 6.64 0.28 -2.49
C LYS A 43 7.28 1.14 -3.58
N ASP A 44 7.44 0.55 -4.77
CA ASP A 44 7.92 1.29 -5.94
C ASP A 44 6.82 2.23 -6.44
N LEU A 45 6.99 3.53 -6.18
CA LEU A 45 6.03 4.56 -6.54
C LEU A 45 5.98 4.84 -8.05
N THR A 46 7.01 4.45 -8.81
CA THR A 46 7.02 4.64 -10.27
C THR A 46 5.93 3.80 -10.96
N ARG A 47 5.55 2.68 -10.33
CA ARG A 47 4.47 1.79 -10.78
C ARG A 47 3.06 2.36 -10.63
N LEU A 48 2.89 3.47 -9.91
CA LEU A 48 1.58 4.08 -9.71
C LEU A 48 1.01 4.69 -10.99
N GLY A 49 1.86 5.01 -11.98
CA GLY A 49 1.44 5.72 -13.20
C GLY A 49 0.79 7.08 -12.89
N LYS A 50 1.16 7.69 -11.75
CA LYS A 50 0.67 8.99 -11.29
C LYS A 50 1.82 9.97 -11.18
N ASP A 51 1.48 11.24 -11.36
CA ASP A 51 2.39 12.34 -11.08
C ASP A 51 2.75 12.33 -9.59
N LEU A 52 4.02 12.01 -9.29
CA LEU A 52 4.52 11.94 -7.92
C LEU A 52 4.49 13.31 -7.23
N ALA A 53 4.57 14.42 -7.98
CA ALA A 53 4.44 15.77 -7.42
C ALA A 53 3.03 16.05 -6.85
N LYS A 54 2.03 15.27 -7.27
CA LYS A 54 0.63 15.35 -6.80
C LYS A 54 0.27 14.19 -5.87
N THR A 55 1.24 13.37 -5.50
CA THR A 55 1.04 12.19 -4.68
C THR A 55 1.53 12.48 -3.26
N ALA A 56 0.60 12.60 -2.32
CA ALA A 56 0.93 12.68 -0.90
C ALA A 56 1.20 11.27 -0.36
N LEU A 57 2.30 11.11 0.37
CA LEU A 57 2.63 9.89 1.09
C LEU A 57 2.41 10.13 2.57
N ASP A 58 1.57 9.31 3.19
CA ASP A 58 1.48 9.26 4.64
C ASP A 58 2.48 8.21 5.14
N HIS A 59 3.60 8.68 5.69
CA HIS A 59 4.61 7.82 6.27
C HIS A 59 4.38 7.76 7.78
N THR A 60 3.77 6.68 8.26
CA THR A 60 4.06 6.23 9.62
C THR A 60 5.41 5.51 9.58
N ILE A 61 6.47 6.18 10.03
CA ILE A 61 7.77 5.53 10.28
C ILE A 61 7.58 4.61 11.47
N GLN A 62 7.18 3.36 11.24
CA GLN A 62 7.23 2.34 12.29
C GLN A 62 7.47 0.96 11.69
N GLY A 63 8.68 0.79 11.14
CA GLY A 63 9.31 -0.52 11.14
C GLY A 63 9.82 -0.79 12.54
N PHE A 64 9.05 -1.50 13.36
CA PHE A 64 9.66 -2.23 14.46
C PHE A 64 10.63 -3.24 13.82
N PRO A 65 11.93 -3.25 14.15
CA PRO A 65 12.72 -4.45 13.92
C PRO A 65 12.06 -5.54 14.77
N ALA A 66 11.48 -6.53 14.10
CA ALA A 66 11.14 -7.78 14.77
C ALA A 66 12.48 -8.39 15.21
N GLN A 67 12.76 -8.28 16.51
CA GLN A 67 13.74 -9.08 17.21
C GLN A 67 13.19 -10.49 17.41
#